data_AF-L8LU60-F1
#
_entry.id   AF-L8LU60-F1
#
_cell.length_a   1.000
_cell.length_b   1.000
_cell.length_c   1.000
_cell.angle_alpha   90.00
_cell.angle_beta   90.00
_cell.angle_gamma   90.00
#
_symmetry.space_group_name_H-M   'P 1'
#
loop_
_entity.id
_entity.type
_entity.pdbx_description
1 polymer ?
#
loop_
_entity_poly.entity_id
_entity_poly.type
_entity_poly.pdbx_seq_one_letter_code
_entity_poly.pdbx_strand_id
1 'polypeptide(L)' 'MTTQKLTKWGNSLGIRLPQEIIKQLGWKEGQDLRKPTTYSVALEKQPPPKKSTNSGPK' A
#
# COMPACT_ATOMS: atom_id res chain seq x y z
N MET A 1 9.56 -3.91 -7.96
CA MET A 1 8.91 -2.85 -7.16
C MET A 1 7.48 -3.29 -6.87
N THR A 2 7.08 -3.33 -5.61
CA THR A 2 5.71 -3.70 -5.23
C THR A 2 4.90 -2.44 -4.99
N THR A 3 3.98 -2.12 -5.91
CA THR A 3 3.05 -1.01 -5.76
C THR A 3 1.90 -1.41 -4.85
N GLN A 4 1.64 -0.62 -3.82
CA GLN A 4 0.53 -0.86 -2.89
C GLN A 4 -0.46 0.29 -2.92
N LYS A 5 -1.75 -0.05 -2.93
CA LYS A 5 -2.82 0.93 -2.99
C LYS A 5 -3.17 1.43 -1.60
N LEU A 6 -3.20 2.75 -1.43
CA LEU A 6 -3.78 3.38 -0.25
C LEU A 6 -5.31 3.26 -0.33
N THR A 7 -5.93 2.74 0.72
CA THR A 7 -7.37 2.46 0.77
C THR A 7 -8.00 3.04 2.03
N LYS A 8 -9.28 3.39 1.97
CA LYS A 8 -10.06 3.83 3.14
C LYS A 8 -10.47 2.60 3.95
N TRP A 9 -10.18 2.61 5.26
CA TRP A 9 -10.64 1.61 6.23
C TRP A 9 -11.38 2.32 7.36
N GLY A 10 -12.71 2.26 7.32
CA GLY A 10 -13.57 3.08 8.21
C GLY A 10 -13.30 4.57 7.98
N ASN A 11 -12.89 5.27 9.04
CA ASN A 11 -12.54 6.70 9.00
C ASN A 11 -11.03 6.96 8.81
N SER A 12 -10.24 5.90 8.59
CA SER A 12 -8.78 5.98 8.46
C SER A 12 -8.31 5.55 7.07
N LEU A 13 -7.04 5.85 6.76
CA LEU A 13 -6.35 5.31 5.60
C LEU A 13 -5.49 4.12 6.01
N GLY A 14 -5.50 3.08 5.19
CA GLY A 14 -4.74 1.86 5.40
C GLY A 14 -4.00 1.42 4.15
N ILE A 15 -2.88 0.74 4.37
CA ILE A 15 -2.13 0.02 3.33
C ILE A 15 -2.21 -1.46 3.69
N ARG A 16 -2.44 -2.32 2.71
CA ARG A 16 -2.31 -3.77 2.92
C ARG A 16 -0.82 -4.09 2.96
N LEU A 17 -0.37 -4.89 3.91
CA LEU A 17 1.01 -5.38 3.92
C LEU A 17 1.04 -6.79 3.34
N PRO A 18 2.01 -7.12 2.47
CA PRO A 18 2.23 -8.48 2.03
C PRO A 18 2.50 -9.40 3.23
N GLN A 19 1.96 -10.62 3.19
CA GLN A 19 2.10 -11.59 4.27
C GLN A 19 3.57 -11.90 4.60
N GLU A 20 4.44 -11.86 3.60
CA GLU A 20 5.87 -12.09 3.78
C GLU A 20 6.52 -11.08 4.73
N ILE A 21 6.15 -9.79 4.62
CA ILE A 21 6.64 -8.74 5.52
C ILE A 21 6.15 -8.99 6.94
N ILE A 22 4.87 -9.35 7.11
CA ILE A 22 4.29 -9.66 8.42
C ILE A 22 5.05 -10.83 9.08
N LYS A 23 5.34 -11.88 8.31
CA LYS A 23 6.10 -13.04 8.78
C LYS A 23 7.55 -12.69 9.16
N GLN A 24 8.26 -11.95 8.30
CA GLN A 24 9.65 -11.55 8.55
C GLN A 24 9.80 -10.66 9.78
N LEU A 25 8.84 -9.76 10.01
CA LEU A 25 8.82 -8.86 11.16
C LEU A 25 8.22 -9.50 12.43
N GLY A 26 7.66 -10.71 12.32
CA GLY A 26 7.01 -11.41 13.43
C GLY A 26 5.78 -10.67 13.98
N TRP A 27 5.14 -9.82 13.18
CA TRP A 27 4.00 -9.01 13.61
C TRP A 27 2.73 -9.84 13.73
N LYS A 28 1.90 -9.47 14.71
CA LYS A 28 0.59 -10.07 14.94
C LYS A 28 -0.52 -9.04 14.81
N GLU A 29 -1.72 -9.51 14.49
CA GLU A 29 -2.90 -8.66 14.52
C GLU A 29 -3.15 -8.10 15.93
N GLY A 30 -3.57 -6.84 16.01
CA GLY A 30 -3.81 -6.14 17.28
C GLY A 30 -2.55 -5.73 18.04
N GLN A 31 -1.35 -6.03 17.52
CA GLN A 31 -0.10 -5.56 18.11
C GLN A 31 0.04 -4.04 17.96
N ASP A 32 0.35 -3.36 19.06
CA ASP A 32 0.68 -1.94 19.03
C ASP A 32 2.01 -1.71 18.30
N LEU A 33 1.93 -1.01 17.17
CA LEU A 33 3.10 -0.53 16.46
C LEU A 33 3.32 0.94 16.85
N ARG A 34 4.42 1.21 17.54
CA ARG A 34 4.81 2.61 17.79
C ARG A 34 5.37 3.20 16.51
N LYS A 35 5.12 4.50 16.29
CA LYS A 35 5.80 5.29 15.28
C LYS A 35 7.23 5.56 15.79
N PRO A 36 8.27 4.94 15.24
CA PRO A 36 9.61 5.45 15.45
C PRO A 36 9.72 6.85 14.84
N THR A 37 10.35 7.78 15.56
CA THR A 37 10.55 9.19 15.20
C THR A 37 11.27 9.39 13.86
N THR A 38 11.85 8.33 13.29
CA THR A 38 12.62 8.40 12.04
C THR A 38 12.54 7.10 11.26
N TYR A 39 11.50 6.92 10.44
CA TYR A 39 11.54 6.03 9.27
C TYR A 39 10.94 6.76 8.08
N SER A 40 11.76 7.00 7.06
CA SER A 40 11.33 7.54 5.79
C SER A 40 10.79 6.39 4.94
N VAL A 41 9.49 6.10 5.04
CA VAL A 41 8.86 5.27 4.01
C VAL A 41 8.78 6.14 2.76
N ALA A 42 9.66 5.91 1.78
CA ALA A 42 9.62 6.61 0.50
C ALA A 42 8.35 6.18 -0.24
N LEU A 43 7.26 6.94 -0.05
CA LEU A 43 6.01 6.77 -0.76
C LEU A 43 6.07 7.62 -2.03
N GLU A 44 6.42 6.98 -3.15
CA GLU A 44 6.30 7.63 -4.45
C GLU A 44 4.88 7.46 -4.99
N LYS A 45 4.22 8.59 -5.28
CA LYS A 45 2.88 8.58 -5.88
C LYS A 45 3.01 8.12 -7.33
N GLN A 46 2.50 6.94 -7.65
CA GLN A 46 2.41 6.51 -9.04
C GLN A 46 1.33 7.30 -9.79
N PRO A 47 1.60 7.71 -11.04
CA PRO A 47 0.58 8.31 -11.90
C PRO A 47 -0.56 7.31 -12.15
N PRO A 48 -1.81 7.78 -12.31
CA PRO A 48 -2.93 6.90 -12.58
C PRO A 48 -2.66 6.08 -13.85
N PRO A 49 -3.03 4.79 -13.87
CA PRO A 49 -2.86 3.96 -15.06
C PRO A 49 -3.60 4.61 -16.23
N LYS A 50 -2.92 4.77 -17.36
CA LYS A 50 -3.53 5.29 -18.60
C LYS A 50 -4.70 4.37 -18.97
N LYS A 51 -5.90 4.92 -19.10
CA LYS A 51 -7.06 4.17 -19.63
C LYS A 51 -6.69 3.72 -21.05
N SER A 52 -6.64 2.41 -21.28
CA SER A 52 -6.61 1.85 -22.63
C SER A 52 -7.96 2.18 -23.28
N THR A 53 -7.96 3.18 -24.16
CA THR A 53 -9.04 3.37 -25.11
C THR A 53 -8.83 2.36 -26.24
N ASN A 54 -9.30 1.13 -26.05
CA ASN A 54 -9.49 0.23 -27.19
C ASN A 54 -10.70 0.73 -27.99
N SER A 55 -10.49 1.74 -28.83
CA SER A 55 -11.33 1.98 -29.98
C SER A 55 -10.94 0.95 -31.04
N GLY A 56 -11.62 -0.21 -31.01
CA GLY A 56 -11.49 -1.20 -32.08
C GLY A 56 -11.91 -0.59 -33.42
N PRO A 57 -11.28 -1.00 -34.54
CA PRO A 57 -11.68 -0.52 -35.85
C PRO A 57 -13.09 -1.07 -36.17
N LYS A 58 -13.97 -0.17 -36.59
CA LYS A 58 -15.29 -0.49 -37.14
C LYS A 58 -15.17 -0.72 -38.63
#